data_AF-A0A969Y3R7-F1
#
_entry.id   AF-A0A969Y3R7-F1
#
_cell.length_a   1.000
_cell.length_b   1.000
_cell.length_c   1.000
_cell.angle_alpha   90.00
_cell.angle_beta   90.00
_cell.angle_gamma   90.00
#
_symmetry.space_group_name_H-M   'P 1'
#
loop_
_entity.id
_entity.type
_entity.pdbx_description
1 polymer ?
#
loop_
_entity_poly.entity_id
_entity_poly.type
_entity_poly.pdbx_seq_one_letter_code
_entity_poly.pdbx_strand_id
1 'polypeptide(L)' 'MDTRKYPPKRALKAAIGPSLGTVLGGVIIPRLMYPYRYNDTYPPLLIHACQWFLVGYAVSFLVILIFEWAKSKIEGS' A
#
# COMPACT_ATOMS: atom_id res chain seq x y z
N MET A 1 8.64 -15.78 -23.22
CA MET A 1 8.41 -14.67 -22.26
C MET A 1 8.47 -15.28 -20.88
N ASP A 2 9.66 -15.31 -20.26
CA ASP A 2 9.87 -16.08 -19.03
C ASP A 2 9.32 -15.32 -17.82
N THR A 3 8.11 -15.69 -17.40
CA THR A 3 7.43 -15.14 -16.23
C THR A 3 8.07 -15.57 -14.92
N ARG A 4 9.11 -16.44 -14.93
CA ARG A 4 9.76 -16.95 -13.72
C ARG A 4 10.70 -15.97 -13.02
N LYS A 5 11.06 -14.84 -13.64
CA LYS A 5 12.01 -13.87 -13.07
C LYS A 5 11.36 -12.91 -12.03
N TYR A 6 10.03 -12.85 -11.96
CA TYR A 6 9.31 -11.94 -11.05
C TYR A 6 8.27 -12.72 -10.23
N PRO A 7 8.59 -13.17 -9.01
CA PRO A 7 7.61 -13.86 -8.20
C PRO A 7 6.57 -12.85 -7.69
N PRO A 8 5.31 -12.86 -8.16
CA PRO A 8 4.27 -11.93 -7.70
C PRO A 8 4.07 -12.00 -6.18
N LYS A 9 4.41 -13.14 -5.57
CA LYS A 9 4.44 -13.36 -4.11
C LYS A 9 5.37 -12.39 -3.37
N ARG A 10 6.49 -11.97 -3.97
CA ARG A 10 7.43 -11.02 -3.34
C ARG A 10 6.86 -9.60 -3.35
N ALA A 11 6.33 -9.17 -4.49
CA ALA A 11 5.64 -7.87 -4.61
C ALA A 11 4.44 -7.77 -3.66
N LEU A 12 3.62 -8.84 -3.55
CA LEU A 12 2.50 -8.91 -2.60
C LEU A 12 2.93 -8.75 -1.14
N LYS A 13 4.05 -9.34 -0.74
CA LYS A 13 4.59 -9.19 0.63
C LYS A 13 5.20 -7.81 0.86
N ALA A 14 5.91 -7.29 -0.13
CA ALA A 14 6.57 -5.99 -0.04
C ALA A 14 5.56 -4.83 0.04
N ALA A 15 4.37 -4.97 -0.56
CA ALA A 15 3.31 -3.96 -0.50
C ALA A 15 2.66 -3.81 0.90
N ILE A 16 2.81 -4.79 1.80
CA ILE A 16 2.20 -4.76 3.15
C ILE A 16 2.78 -3.64 4.01
N GLY A 17 4.09 -3.42 3.96
CA GLY A 17 4.76 -2.39 4.76
C GLY A 17 4.29 -0.98 4.43
N PRO A 18 4.39 -0.55 3.15
CA PRO A 18 3.87 0.74 2.69
C PRO A 18 2.37 0.92 2.98
N SER A 19 1.54 -0.11 2.78
CA SER A 19 0.10 0.00 3.04
C SER A 19 -0.20 0.22 4.53
N LEU A 20 0.48 -0.50 5.44
CA LEU A 20 0.40 -0.23 6.88
C LEU A 20 0.85 1.18 7.23
N GLY A 21 1.94 1.66 6.62
CA GLY A 21 2.43 3.03 6.78
C GLY A 21 1.39 4.08 6.38
N THR A 22 0.68 3.87 5.26
CA THR A 22 -0.38 4.78 4.82
C THR A 22 -1.58 4.80 5.76
N VAL A 23 -1.98 3.65 6.33
CA VAL A 23 -3.07 3.60 7.33
C VAL A 23 -2.67 4.32 8.61
N LEU A 24 -1.45 4.11 9.09
CA LEU A 24 -0.95 4.76 10.29
C LEU A 24 -0.85 6.28 10.10
N GLY A 25 -0.19 6.72 9.03
CA GLY A 25 0.05 8.14 8.74
C GLY A 25 -1.20 8.91 8.30
N GLY A 26 -2.07 8.27 7.53
CA GLY A 26 -3.23 8.91 6.91
C GLY A 26 -4.52 8.80 7.73
N VAL A 27 -4.67 7.77 8.57
CA VAL A 27 -5.91 7.53 9.31
C VAL A 27 -5.71 7.56 10.83
N ILE A 28 -4.75 6.77 11.35
CA ILE A 28 -4.60 6.60 12.81
C ILE A 28 -4.02 7.88 13.46
N ILE A 29 -2.90 8.39 12.95
CA ILE A 29 -2.23 9.58 13.53
C ILE A 29 -3.17 10.81 13.52
N PRO A 30 -3.83 11.18 12.41
CA PRO A 30 -4.72 12.34 12.40
C PRO A 30 -5.90 12.22 13.37
N ARG A 31 -6.46 11.02 13.53
CA ARG A 31 -7.56 10.76 14.48
C ARG A 31 -7.10 10.76 15.93
N LEU A 32 -5.85 10.37 16.22
CA LEU A 32 -5.27 10.50 17.55
C LEU A 32 -4.92 11.94 17.90
N MET A 33 -4.40 12.72 16.94
CA MET A 33 -4.00 14.11 17.15
C MET A 33 -5.19 15.08 17.21
N TYR A 34 -6.24 14.83 16.43
CA TYR A 34 -7.42 15.71 16.34
C TYR A 34 -8.73 14.90 16.43
N PRO A 35 -8.99 14.22 17.56
CA PRO A 35 -10.12 13.31 17.70
C PRO A 35 -11.47 14.02 17.49
N TYR A 36 -11.61 15.25 17.99
CA TYR A 36 -12.84 16.04 17.83
C TYR A 36 -13.22 16.32 16.36
N ARG A 37 -12.23 16.35 15.45
CA ARG A 37 -12.47 16.61 14.02
C ARG A 37 -12.71 15.33 13.22
N TYR A 38 -12.13 14.21 13.64
CA TYR A 38 -12.05 13.01 12.79
C TYR A 38 -12.69 11.74 13.38
N ASN A 39 -13.08 11.70 14.65
CA ASN A 39 -13.77 10.54 15.23
C ASN A 39 -15.27 10.50 14.94
N ASP A 40 -15.95 11.66 14.87
CA ASP A 40 -17.38 11.74 14.57
C ASP A 40 -17.71 11.79 13.05
N THR A 41 -16.69 11.76 12.19
CA THR A 41 -16.87 11.72 10.73
C THR A 41 -17.05 10.30 10.19
N TYR A 42 -18.05 10.13 9.32
CA TYR A 42 -18.20 8.97 8.45
C TYR A 42 -17.08 8.96 7.39
N PRO A 43 -16.45 7.81 7.07
CA PRO A 43 -16.71 6.48 7.59
C PRO A 43 -16.09 6.19 8.96
N PRO A 44 -16.65 5.23 9.72
CA PRO A 44 -16.06 4.73 10.97
C PRO A 44 -14.59 4.36 10.80
N LEU A 45 -13.80 4.52 11.87
CA LEU A 45 -12.34 4.33 11.86
C LEU A 45 -11.92 3.04 11.16
N LEU A 46 -12.58 1.94 11.49
CA LEU A 46 -12.25 0.62 10.96
C LEU A 46 -12.47 0.55 9.44
N ILE A 47 -13.60 1.08 8.96
CA ILE A 47 -13.93 1.12 7.53
C ILE A 47 -12.94 2.01 6.78
N HIS A 48 -12.65 3.19 7.32
CA HIS A 48 -11.72 4.13 6.71
C HIS A 48 -10.29 3.56 6.65
N ALA A 49 -9.84 2.90 7.72
CA ALA A 49 -8.56 2.21 7.77
C ALA A 49 -8.49 1.05 6.74
N CYS A 50 -9.54 0.25 6.62
CA CYS A 50 -9.61 -0.81 5.61
C CYS A 50 -9.57 -0.25 4.18
N GLN A 51 -10.29 0.83 3.90
CA GLN A 51 -10.26 1.48 2.58
C GLN A 51 -8.86 1.99 2.25
N TRP A 52 -8.22 2.68 3.18
CA TRP A 52 -6.83 3.15 3.01
C TRP A 52 -5.85 2.01 2.84
N PHE A 53 -6.01 0.93 3.60
CA PHE A 53 -5.17 -0.25 3.46
C PHE A 53 -5.30 -0.87 2.07
N LEU A 54 -6.52 -1.08 1.59
CA LEU A 54 -6.78 -1.70 0.28
C LEU A 54 -6.22 -0.85 -0.87
N VAL A 55 -6.48 0.47 -0.84
CA VAL A 55 -5.98 1.39 -1.87
C VAL A 55 -4.46 1.49 -1.80
N GLY A 56 -3.90 1.71 -0.61
CA GLY A 56 -2.46 1.79 -0.41
C GLY A 56 -1.74 0.50 -0.80
N TYR A 57 -2.36 -0.66 -0.52
CA TYR A 57 -1.84 -1.97 -0.93
C TYR A 57 -1.85 -2.15 -2.44
N ALA A 58 -2.96 -1.84 -3.11
CA ALA A 58 -3.10 -1.97 -4.56
C ALA A 58 -2.08 -1.08 -5.29
N VAL A 59 -1.96 0.20 -4.88
CA VAL A 59 -0.99 1.13 -5.47
C VAL A 59 0.44 0.68 -5.21
N SER A 60 0.78 0.30 -3.98
CA SER A 60 2.13 -0.14 -3.63
C SER A 60 2.53 -1.41 -4.37
N PHE A 61 1.61 -2.37 -4.48
CA PHE A 61 1.80 -3.58 -5.27
C PHE A 61 2.08 -3.25 -6.74
N LEU A 62 1.30 -2.35 -7.35
CA LEU A 62 1.47 -1.95 -8.75
C LEU A 62 2.83 -1.30 -8.98
N VAL A 63 3.24 -0.38 -8.12
CA VAL A 63 4.54 0.32 -8.21
C VAL A 63 5.69 -0.68 -8.10
N ILE A 64 5.64 -1.60 -7.14
CA ILE A 64 6.68 -2.62 -6.96
C ILE A 64 6.74 -3.55 -8.19
N LEU A 65 5.59 -3.95 -8.73
CA LEU A 65 5.51 -4.77 -9.93
C LEU A 65 6.15 -4.07 -11.14
N ILE A 66 5.83 -2.79 -11.36
CA ILE A 66 6.40 -1.97 -12.43
C ILE A 66 7.91 -1.79 -12.24
N PHE A 67 8.36 -1.54 -11.00
CA PHE A 67 9.77 -1.36 -10.69
C PHE A 67 10.57 -2.64 -10.92
N GLU A 68 10.07 -3.79 -10.43
CA GLU A 68 10.69 -5.09 -10.73
C GLU A 68 10.73 -5.33 -12.24
N TRP A 69 9.62 -5.07 -12.94
CA TRP A 69 9.56 -5.23 -14.39
C TRP A 69 10.57 -4.37 -15.15
N ALA A 70 10.69 -3.10 -14.79
CA ALA A 70 11.66 -2.17 -15.37
C ALA A 70 13.09 -2.64 -15.09
N LYS A 71 13.37 -3.09 -13.86
CA LYS A 71 14.70 -3.55 -13.46
C LYS A 71 15.20 -4.71 -14.32
N SER A 72 14.39 -5.74 -14.60
CA SER A 72 14.92 -6.84 -15.44
C SER A 72 14.95 -6.54 -16.94
N LYS A 73 14.26 -5.49 -17.41
CA LYS A 73 14.51 -4.95 -18.75
C LYS A 73 15.89 -4.30 -18.87
N ILE A 74 16.36 -3.66 -17.79
CA ILE A 74 17.68 -3.03 -17.74
C ILE A 74 18.79 -4.08 -17.55
N GLU A 75 18.63 -5.03 -16.61
CA GLU A 75 19.62 -6.09 -16.37
C GLU A 75 19.67 -7.17 -17.47
N GLY A 76 18.70 -7.19 -18.39
CA GLY A 76 18.65 -8.10 -19.53
C GLY A 76 19.26 -7.54 -20.81
N SER A 77 19.74 -6.30 -20.78
CA SER A 77 20.42 -5.61 -21.90
C SER A 77 21.92 -5.52 -21.65
#